data_AF-A0A651HGI8-F1
#
_entry.id   AF-A0A651HGI8-F1
#
_cell.length_a   1.000
_cell.length_b   1.000
_cell.length_c   1.000
_cell.angle_alpha   90.00
_cell.angle_beta   90.00
_cell.angle_gamma   90.00
#
_symmetry.space_group_name_H-M   'P 1'
#
loop_
_entity.id
_entity.type
_entity.pdbx_description
1 polymer ?
#
loop_
_entity_poly.entity_id
_entity_poly.type
_entity_poly.pdbx_seq_one_letter_code
_entity_poly.pdbx_strand_id
1 'polypeptide(L)'
;MTRLEREGGTEGLASGFHVPRVLGEVGGPGVGLLAPTLVVVAGLHGNEPAGVVAARRVLAALAGREDRIRGRVVFLSGNRKALAERVRFLDRDLNRAWTPTQVAALRTLPGESPPGANLPTRPPSPEDEEQQELLEALDSVLDSSPGPVYVLDLHTTSGPGGIFTTVGDTLENRAMALAIPVPLVLGLEEMVDGTLQDYLGSRGVSAITFESGQHLEPEAVGRAEAGIWLLLAATGLFPEGALPELAPARKLLVQAGRQLPRSLEIRYRHPVRSKDAFRMNPGWANFHRVRRGQVIAEDRNGPIRAPVTGRVLMPLYQPQGEDGFFMVREFHPFWLNLSRILRRARVDRAIHWFPGIRKDPERPGVLLVNRRVARWYALQLLHLLGFRRHRAEGDQLVVLRRPRAVRSMER
;
A
#
# COMPACT_ATOMS: atom_id res chain seq x y z
N MET A 1 -21.95 23.12 23.28
CA MET A 1 -21.28 22.98 21.97
C MET A 1 -19.96 23.74 22.03
N THR A 2 -18.92 23.04 22.45
CA THR A 2 -17.57 23.58 22.64
C THR A 2 -16.86 23.77 21.29
N ARG A 3 -15.96 24.75 21.23
CA ARG A 3 -15.18 25.22 20.06
C ARG A 3 -14.49 24.11 19.24
N LEU A 4 -14.33 22.90 19.80
CA LEU A 4 -13.77 21.70 19.18
C LEU A 4 -14.66 21.02 18.13
N GLU A 5 -15.97 21.28 18.11
CA GLU A 5 -16.88 20.60 17.15
C GLU A 5 -16.88 21.26 15.75
N ARG A 6 -16.31 22.47 15.58
CA ARG A 6 -16.23 23.15 14.27
C ARG A 6 -14.98 22.83 13.45
N GLU A 7 -13.97 22.20 14.05
CA GLU A 7 -12.71 21.83 13.34
C GLU A 7 -12.74 20.37 12.82
N GLY A 8 -13.92 19.74 12.80
CA GLY A 8 -14.12 18.34 12.45
C GLY A 8 -14.21 18.02 10.95
N GLY A 9 -14.20 19.03 10.07
CA GLY A 9 -14.23 18.87 8.62
C GLY A 9 -12.83 18.74 7.99
N THR A 10 -12.77 18.28 6.75
CA THR A 10 -11.56 18.29 5.88
C THR A 10 -10.95 19.70 5.67
N GLU A 11 -11.58 20.74 6.22
CA GLU A 11 -11.09 22.12 6.30
C GLU A 11 -9.94 22.34 7.29
N GLY A 12 -9.60 21.35 8.14
CA GLY A 12 -8.57 21.46 9.18
C GLY A 12 -7.11 21.65 8.73
N LEU A 13 -6.85 21.75 7.42
CA LEU A 13 -5.54 22.18 6.89
C LEU A 13 -5.77 23.45 6.07
N ALA A 14 -5.87 24.60 6.74
CA ALA A 14 -5.89 25.91 6.08
C ALA A 14 -4.66 26.04 5.15
N SER A 15 -4.80 26.77 4.04
CA SER A 15 -3.68 27.09 3.14
C SER A 15 -2.55 27.73 3.95
N GLY A 16 -1.36 27.11 3.93
CA GLY A 16 -0.19 27.57 4.71
C GLY A 16 0.10 26.77 6.00
N PHE A 17 -0.62 25.68 6.29
CA PHE A 17 -0.29 24.80 7.41
C PHE A 17 1.01 24.03 7.14
N HIS A 18 2.08 24.31 7.89
CA HIS A 18 3.31 23.54 7.82
C HIS A 18 3.08 22.14 8.42
N VAL A 19 3.10 21.10 7.58
CA VAL A 19 3.00 19.71 8.00
C VAL A 19 4.42 19.19 8.27
N PRO A 20 4.81 18.85 9.52
CA PRO A 20 6.15 18.31 9.79
C PRO A 20 6.30 16.89 9.21
N ARG A 21 7.53 16.48 8.87
CA ARG A 21 7.85 15.11 8.40
C ARG A 21 7.41 14.07 9.42
N VAL A 22 7.79 14.27 10.68
CA VAL A 22 7.32 13.48 11.82
C VAL A 22 6.13 14.23 12.42
N LEU A 23 4.93 13.68 12.27
CA LEU A 23 3.72 14.23 12.87
C LEU A 23 3.71 14.02 14.39
N GLY A 24 4.31 12.92 14.84
CA GLY A 24 4.55 12.61 16.24
C GLY A 24 4.97 11.16 16.43
N GLU A 25 5.50 10.87 17.60
CA GLU A 25 5.92 9.54 18.03
C GLU A 25 5.42 9.31 19.46
N VAL A 26 4.92 8.11 19.72
CA VAL A 26 4.51 7.69 21.07
C VAL A 26 5.04 6.29 21.32
N GLY A 27 5.76 6.12 22.42
CA GLY A 27 6.31 4.84 22.84
C GLY A 27 6.07 4.61 24.32
N GLY A 28 6.08 3.35 24.73
CA GLY A 28 5.96 2.99 26.15
C GLY A 28 7.28 2.53 26.77
N PRO A 29 7.30 2.31 28.09
CA PRO A 29 8.52 1.99 28.85
C PRO A 29 9.14 0.64 28.47
N GLY A 30 8.43 -0.21 27.72
CA GLY A 30 8.83 -1.56 27.35
C GLY A 30 9.44 -1.69 25.96
N VAL A 31 10.46 -0.89 25.61
CA VAL A 31 11.18 -1.02 24.32
C VAL A 31 12.22 -2.15 24.40
N GLY A 32 11.76 -3.39 24.46
CA GLY A 32 12.61 -4.60 24.43
C GLY A 32 12.87 -5.12 23.01
N LEU A 33 13.70 -6.17 22.88
CA LEU A 33 14.05 -6.80 21.59
C LEU A 33 12.86 -7.32 20.75
N LEU A 34 11.68 -7.44 21.34
CA LEU A 34 10.46 -7.91 20.66
C LEU A 34 9.38 -6.83 20.57
N ALA A 35 9.67 -5.60 21.00
CA ALA A 35 8.72 -4.51 21.01
C ALA A 35 8.32 -4.15 19.56
N PRO A 36 7.03 -4.24 19.20
CA PRO A 36 6.58 -3.92 17.86
C PRO A 36 6.64 -2.41 17.61
N THR A 37 6.98 -2.03 16.38
CA THR A 37 6.86 -0.66 15.90
C THR A 37 5.82 -0.57 14.81
N LEU A 38 4.86 0.35 14.93
CA LEU A 38 3.94 0.71 13.85
C LEU A 38 4.32 2.07 13.27
N VAL A 39 4.61 2.13 11.98
CA VAL A 39 4.76 3.38 11.24
C VAL A 39 3.48 3.65 10.47
N VAL A 40 2.90 4.83 10.65
CA VAL A 40 1.76 5.30 9.87
C VAL A 40 2.24 6.39 8.95
N VAL A 41 2.22 6.14 7.64
CA VAL A 41 2.55 7.14 6.61
C VAL A 41 1.25 7.67 6.04
N ALA A 42 1.12 9.00 5.94
CA ALA A 42 -0.05 9.64 5.37
C ALA A 42 0.32 10.81 4.47
N GLY A 43 -0.47 11.02 3.42
CA GLY A 43 -0.26 12.15 2.50
C GLY A 43 0.94 11.97 1.59
N LEU A 44 1.21 10.75 1.12
CA LEU A 44 2.14 10.52 0.00
C LEU A 44 1.68 11.28 -1.26
N HIS A 45 0.38 11.46 -1.42
CA HIS A 45 -0.20 12.39 -2.39
C HIS A 45 -0.81 13.59 -1.65
N GLY A 46 -0.58 14.80 -2.17
CA GLY A 46 -0.97 16.04 -1.50
C GLY A 46 -2.47 16.34 -1.51
N ASN A 47 -3.23 15.74 -2.42
CA ASN A 47 -4.68 15.84 -2.47
C ASN A 47 -5.39 14.84 -1.53
N GLU A 48 -4.67 14.17 -0.64
CA GLU A 48 -5.19 13.12 0.27
C GLU A 48 -4.95 13.47 1.76
N PRO A 49 -5.48 14.59 2.28
CA PRO A 49 -5.18 15.05 3.64
C PRO A 49 -5.82 14.18 4.75
N ALA A 50 -6.78 13.33 4.42
CA ALA A 50 -7.60 12.61 5.40
C ALA A 50 -6.76 11.77 6.37
N GLY A 51 -5.72 11.10 5.87
CA GLY A 51 -4.80 10.31 6.70
C GLY A 51 -3.97 11.16 7.67
N VAL A 52 -3.57 12.37 7.27
CA VAL A 52 -2.80 13.29 8.13
C VAL A 52 -3.66 13.79 9.29
N VAL A 53 -4.93 14.11 9.01
CA VAL A 53 -5.90 14.52 10.03
C VAL A 53 -6.17 13.35 11.01
N ALA A 54 -6.39 12.15 10.48
CA ALA A 54 -6.60 10.95 11.30
C ALA A 54 -5.39 10.65 12.20
N ALA A 55 -4.17 10.72 11.65
CA ALA A 55 -2.94 10.53 12.40
C ALA A 55 -2.83 11.50 13.58
N ARG A 56 -3.14 12.79 13.37
CA ARG A 56 -3.14 13.80 14.44
C ARG A 56 -4.20 13.52 15.51
N ARG A 57 -5.41 13.08 15.13
CA ARG A 57 -6.48 12.72 16.08
C ARG A 57 -6.06 11.55 16.96
N VAL A 58 -5.50 10.49 16.36
CA VAL A 58 -5.00 9.33 17.10
C VAL A 58 -3.84 9.72 18.01
N LEU A 59 -2.87 10.48 17.50
CA LEU A 59 -1.74 10.96 18.29
C LEU A 59 -2.20 11.74 19.53
N ALA A 60 -3.15 12.66 19.36
CA ALA A 60 -3.73 13.41 20.47
C ALA A 60 -4.46 12.51 21.48
N ALA A 61 -5.19 11.49 20.99
CA ALA A 61 -5.88 10.53 21.85
C ALA A 61 -4.94 9.56 22.59
N LEU A 62 -3.72 9.37 22.08
CA LEU A 62 -2.68 8.54 22.70
C LEU A 62 -1.89 9.27 23.79
N ALA A 63 -1.93 10.61 23.82
CA ALA A 63 -1.22 11.40 24.83
C ALA A 63 -1.66 11.00 26.26
N GLY A 64 -0.68 10.75 27.13
CA GLY A 64 -0.94 10.34 28.51
C GLY A 64 -1.29 8.85 28.66
N ARG A 65 -1.11 8.03 27.63
CA ARG A 65 -1.30 6.56 27.65
C ARG A 65 0.00 5.80 27.37
N GLU A 66 1.14 6.46 27.43
CA GLU A 66 2.46 5.93 27.08
C GLU A 66 2.80 4.67 27.89
N ASP A 67 2.45 4.66 29.18
CA ASP A 67 2.63 3.54 30.09
C ASP A 67 1.94 2.24 29.66
N ARG A 68 0.91 2.34 28.81
CA ARG A 68 0.12 1.20 28.32
C ARG A 68 0.62 0.64 26.98
N ILE A 69 1.60 1.29 26.36
CA ILE A 69 2.14 0.92 25.05
C ILE A 69 3.28 -0.11 25.23
N ARG A 70 3.21 -1.23 24.51
CA ARG A 70 4.20 -2.34 24.55
C ARG A 70 5.32 -2.20 23.49
N GLY A 71 5.42 -1.02 22.88
CA GLY A 71 6.33 -0.73 21.78
C GLY A 71 6.26 0.73 21.38
N ARG A 72 6.21 1.01 20.08
CA ARG A 72 6.23 2.39 19.57
C ARG A 72 5.33 2.56 18.35
N VAL A 73 4.65 3.70 18.25
CA VAL A 73 4.02 4.16 17.01
C VAL A 73 4.67 5.47 16.55
N VAL A 74 4.98 5.56 15.25
CA VAL A 74 5.52 6.76 14.60
C VAL A 74 4.59 7.19 13.48
N PHE A 75 4.20 8.46 13.46
CA PHE A 75 3.37 9.03 12.42
C PHE A 75 4.22 9.92 11.51
N LEU A 76 4.26 9.59 10.23
CA LEU A 76 5.03 10.30 9.21
C LEU A 76 4.07 10.93 8.17
N SER A 77 4.38 12.15 7.75
CA SER A 77 3.77 12.74 6.55
C SER A 77 4.55 12.34 5.30
N GLY A 78 3.88 12.36 4.15
CA GLY A 78 4.44 12.11 2.81
C GLY A 78 4.85 13.39 2.10
N ASN A 79 4.30 13.68 0.92
CA ASN A 79 4.66 14.86 0.13
C ASN A 79 4.09 16.16 0.74
N ARG A 80 4.85 16.79 1.65
CA ARG A 80 4.40 17.98 2.41
C ARG A 80 4.19 19.19 1.50
N LYS A 81 5.04 19.36 0.49
CA LYS A 81 4.92 20.44 -0.50
C LYS A 81 3.64 20.28 -1.33
N ALA A 82 3.33 19.07 -1.82
CA ALA A 82 2.07 18.83 -2.53
C ALA A 82 0.85 18.94 -1.60
N LEU A 83 0.96 18.53 -0.32
CA LEU A 83 -0.11 18.71 0.68
C LEU A 83 -0.47 20.18 0.87
N ALA A 84 0.53 21.07 0.88
CA ALA A 84 0.31 22.51 1.00
C ALA A 84 -0.47 23.08 -0.20
N GLU A 85 -0.20 22.56 -1.40
CA GLU A 85 -0.86 22.95 -2.66
C GLU A 85 -2.15 22.16 -2.94
N ARG A 86 -2.47 21.14 -2.14
CA ARG A 86 -3.62 20.21 -2.31
C ARG A 86 -3.68 19.56 -3.69
N VAL A 87 -2.52 19.35 -4.33
CA VAL A 87 -2.39 18.63 -5.60
C VAL A 87 -1.82 17.25 -5.35
N ARG A 88 -2.00 16.31 -6.29
CA ARG A 88 -1.50 14.93 -6.09
C ARG A 88 0.03 14.93 -5.91
N PHE A 89 0.72 15.66 -6.77
CA PHE A 89 2.16 15.90 -6.76
C PHE A 89 2.49 17.18 -7.56
N LEU A 90 3.69 17.72 -7.38
CA LEU A 90 4.16 18.93 -8.07
C LEU A 90 4.82 18.60 -9.41
N ASP A 91 5.82 17.70 -9.42
CA ASP A 91 6.52 17.29 -10.64
C ASP A 91 6.24 15.83 -11.00
N ARG A 92 6.39 14.92 -10.04
CA ARG A 92 6.23 13.48 -10.25
C ARG A 92 5.50 12.81 -9.09
N ASP A 93 4.84 11.69 -9.36
CA ASP A 93 4.16 10.94 -8.31
C ASP A 93 5.18 10.33 -7.32
N LEU A 94 5.17 10.82 -6.07
CA LEU A 94 6.06 10.33 -5.01
C LEU A 94 5.88 8.83 -4.76
N ASN A 95 4.68 8.27 -4.98
CA ASN A 95 4.41 6.84 -4.83
C ASN A 95 4.68 6.04 -6.13
N ARG A 96 5.48 6.59 -7.05
CA ARG A 96 6.08 5.92 -8.21
C ARG A 96 7.62 6.04 -8.21
N ALA A 97 8.18 6.58 -7.13
CA ALA A 97 9.57 6.97 -7.02
C ALA A 97 10.47 5.98 -6.25
N TRP A 98 9.91 4.91 -5.68
CA TRP A 98 10.59 4.03 -4.74
C TRP A 98 11.26 2.81 -5.38
N THR A 99 11.68 2.92 -6.64
CA THR A 99 12.45 1.84 -7.27
C THR A 99 13.85 1.73 -6.64
N PRO A 100 14.47 0.53 -6.60
CA PRO A 100 15.82 0.38 -6.05
C PRO A 100 16.83 1.35 -6.66
N THR A 101 16.74 1.59 -7.96
CA THR A 101 17.65 2.50 -8.69
C THR A 101 17.46 3.96 -8.26
N GLN A 102 16.21 4.42 -8.11
CA GLN A 102 15.93 5.79 -7.66
C GLN A 102 16.36 6.00 -6.21
N VAL A 103 16.10 5.03 -5.33
CA VAL A 103 16.53 5.11 -3.94
C VAL A 103 18.06 5.08 -3.81
N ALA A 104 18.75 4.26 -4.62
CA ALA A 104 20.21 4.26 -4.65
C ALA A 104 20.77 5.61 -5.12
N ALA A 105 20.13 6.24 -6.12
CA ALA A 105 20.52 7.57 -6.60
C ALA A 105 20.40 8.64 -5.50
N LEU A 106 19.34 8.60 -4.68
CA LEU A 106 19.19 9.53 -3.53
C LEU A 106 20.25 9.34 -2.45
N ARG A 107 20.80 8.13 -2.31
CA ARG A 107 21.84 7.80 -1.34
C ARG A 107 23.26 8.06 -1.83
N THR A 108 23.42 8.39 -3.11
CA THR A 108 24.73 8.60 -3.72
C THR A 108 25.27 9.96 -3.29
N LEU A 109 26.50 10.00 -2.77
CA LEU A 109 27.13 11.24 -2.34
C LEU A 109 27.41 12.17 -3.53
N PRO A 110 27.51 13.50 -3.31
CA PRO A 110 27.97 14.42 -4.33
C PRO A 110 29.34 14.00 -4.89
N GLY A 111 29.41 13.69 -6.19
CA GLY A 111 30.63 13.25 -6.88
C GLY A 111 30.74 11.75 -7.14
N GLU A 112 29.80 10.94 -6.65
CA GLU A 112 29.72 9.51 -6.98
C GLU A 112 28.70 9.25 -8.09
N SER A 113 28.93 8.20 -8.89
CA SER A 113 27.97 7.74 -9.89
C SER A 113 27.07 6.65 -9.27
N PRO A 114 25.73 6.78 -9.34
CA PRO A 114 24.85 5.76 -8.81
C PRO A 114 25.06 4.42 -9.54
N PRO A 115 25.03 3.27 -8.84
CA PRO A 115 25.13 1.97 -9.49
C PRO A 115 23.96 1.76 -10.48
N GLY A 116 24.27 1.51 -11.75
CA GLY A 116 23.27 1.33 -12.82
C GLY A 116 22.89 2.61 -13.60
N ALA A 117 23.85 3.53 -13.75
CA ALA A 117 23.80 4.91 -14.28
C ALA A 117 23.13 5.22 -15.65
N ASN A 118 22.12 4.46 -16.08
CA ASN A 118 21.23 4.84 -17.18
C ASN A 118 19.96 5.55 -16.70
N LEU A 119 19.99 6.18 -15.52
CA LEU A 119 18.94 7.11 -15.12
C LEU A 119 19.13 8.41 -15.92
N PRO A 120 18.10 8.89 -16.66
CA PRO A 120 18.22 10.18 -17.33
C PRO A 120 18.54 11.25 -16.29
N THR A 121 19.62 12.00 -16.52
CA THR A 121 19.94 13.19 -15.74
C THR A 121 18.79 14.17 -15.88
N ARG A 122 18.02 14.34 -14.81
CA ARG A 122 16.95 15.34 -14.75
C ARG A 122 17.26 16.36 -13.67
N PRO A 123 16.76 17.60 -13.78
CA PRO A 123 16.87 18.55 -12.69
C PRO A 123 16.24 17.98 -11.41
N PRO A 124 16.79 18.32 -10.23
CA PRO A 124 16.16 18.01 -8.95
C PRO A 124 14.73 18.54 -8.92
N SER A 125 13.79 17.71 -8.47
CA SER A 125 12.40 18.10 -8.29
C SER A 125 12.03 18.22 -6.82
N PRO A 126 10.94 18.94 -6.49
CA PRO A 126 10.45 19.03 -5.10
C PRO A 126 10.23 17.66 -4.46
N GLU A 127 9.82 16.66 -5.25
CA GLU A 127 9.65 15.29 -4.79
C GLU A 127 10.96 14.54 -4.48
N ASP A 128 12.11 14.98 -4.97
CA ASP A 128 13.40 14.37 -4.60
C ASP A 128 13.75 14.65 -3.15
N GLU A 129 13.59 15.92 -2.74
CA GLU A 129 13.77 16.33 -1.35
C GLU A 129 12.74 15.65 -0.43
N GLU A 130 11.47 15.60 -0.83
CA GLU A 130 10.43 14.91 -0.06
C GLU A 130 10.69 13.40 0.06
N GLN A 131 11.19 12.76 -1.00
CA GLN A 131 11.55 11.35 -0.98
C GLN A 131 12.76 11.09 -0.08
N GLN A 132 13.79 11.93 -0.17
CA GLN A 132 14.99 11.81 0.66
C GLN A 132 14.66 11.95 2.14
N GLU A 133 13.95 13.01 2.54
CA GLU A 133 13.60 13.23 3.94
C GLU A 133 12.67 12.13 4.49
N LEU A 134 11.76 11.60 3.67
CA LEU A 134 10.93 10.46 4.09
C LEU A 134 11.74 9.17 4.22
N LEU A 135 12.68 8.93 3.31
CA LEU A 135 13.58 7.79 3.37
C LEU A 135 14.45 7.84 4.62
N GLU A 136 15.03 9.00 4.96
CA GLU A 136 15.82 9.21 6.18
C GLU A 136 14.99 8.96 7.44
N ALA A 137 13.75 9.46 7.49
CA ALA A 137 12.84 9.21 8.61
C ALA A 137 12.48 7.72 8.74
N LEU A 138 12.22 7.04 7.62
CA LEU A 138 11.93 5.61 7.61
C LEU A 138 13.14 4.78 8.04
N ASP A 139 14.33 5.06 7.50
CA ASP A 139 15.57 4.37 7.88
C ASP A 139 15.87 4.58 9.38
N SER A 140 15.72 5.81 9.89
CA SER A 140 15.87 6.09 11.34
C SER A 140 14.94 5.24 12.21
N VAL A 141 13.66 5.09 11.82
CA VAL A 141 12.72 4.24 12.56
C VAL A 141 13.09 2.76 12.43
N LEU A 142 13.45 2.29 11.24
CA LEU A 142 13.83 0.90 11.00
C LEU A 142 15.08 0.52 11.80
N ASP A 143 16.10 1.37 11.81
CA ASP A 143 17.38 1.11 12.47
C ASP A 143 17.27 1.18 14.00
N SER A 144 16.39 2.04 14.52
CA SER A 144 16.14 2.17 15.96
C SER A 144 15.09 1.20 16.51
N SER A 145 14.49 0.34 15.67
CA SER A 145 13.46 -0.60 16.08
C SER A 145 14.03 -2.00 16.27
N PRO A 146 14.17 -2.50 17.52
CA PRO A 146 14.77 -3.81 17.75
C PRO A 146 13.82 -4.98 17.45
N GLY A 147 12.50 -4.73 17.47
CA GLY A 147 11.46 -5.71 17.18
C GLY A 147 10.85 -5.58 15.78
N PRO A 148 9.71 -6.24 15.51
CA PRO A 148 9.08 -6.20 14.20
C PRO A 148 8.54 -4.80 13.86
N VAL A 149 8.80 -4.35 12.64
CA VAL A 149 8.26 -3.09 12.11
C VAL A 149 7.12 -3.36 11.13
N TYR A 150 6.00 -2.68 11.37
CA TYR A 150 4.80 -2.71 10.56
C TYR A 150 4.56 -1.33 9.97
N VAL A 151 4.06 -1.24 8.74
CA VAL A 151 3.75 0.02 8.07
C VAL A 151 2.31 0.03 7.58
N LEU A 152 1.59 1.09 7.95
CA LEU A 152 0.29 1.45 7.40
C LEU A 152 0.48 2.68 6.51
N ASP A 153 0.22 2.52 5.22
CA ASP A 153 0.20 3.59 4.24
C ASP A 153 -1.25 4.03 3.98
N LEU A 154 -1.59 5.25 4.38
CA LEU A 154 -2.95 5.79 4.33
C LEU A 154 -3.19 6.60 3.06
N HIS A 155 -4.21 6.20 2.32
CA HIS A 155 -4.59 6.80 1.06
C HIS A 155 -6.10 7.05 0.95
N THR A 156 -6.48 7.84 -0.04
CA THR A 156 -7.85 7.95 -0.53
C THR A 156 -7.86 7.84 -2.05
N THR A 157 -9.01 7.51 -2.63
CA THR A 157 -9.16 7.36 -4.09
C THR A 157 -9.94 8.53 -4.70
N SER A 158 -9.83 8.76 -6.01
CA SER A 158 -10.69 9.76 -6.67
C SER A 158 -12.10 9.28 -6.94
N GLY A 159 -12.28 7.98 -7.17
CA GLY A 159 -13.58 7.37 -7.34
C GLY A 159 -14.34 7.18 -6.02
N PRO A 160 -15.67 7.28 -6.02
CA PRO A 160 -16.46 6.95 -4.83
C PRO A 160 -16.35 5.47 -4.46
N GLY A 161 -16.65 5.12 -3.21
CA GLY A 161 -16.67 3.73 -2.72
C GLY A 161 -15.29 3.07 -2.53
N GLY A 162 -14.20 3.85 -2.61
CA GLY A 162 -12.82 3.37 -2.51
C GLY A 162 -12.36 3.10 -1.08
N ILE A 163 -13.08 2.23 -0.37
CA ILE A 163 -12.67 1.73 0.95
C ILE A 163 -12.18 0.29 0.82
N PHE A 164 -10.87 0.07 0.98
CA PHE A 164 -10.26 -1.26 0.90
C PHE A 164 -8.82 -1.27 1.40
N THR A 165 -8.34 -2.45 1.77
CA THR A 165 -6.91 -2.70 1.98
C THR A 165 -6.31 -3.33 0.73
N THR A 166 -5.07 -2.97 0.44
CA THR A 166 -4.25 -3.65 -0.57
C THR A 166 -2.91 -4.01 0.05
N VAL A 167 -2.39 -5.17 -0.32
CA VAL A 167 -1.19 -5.71 0.29
C VAL A 167 -0.33 -6.47 -0.69
N GLY A 168 0.98 -6.39 -0.45
CA GLY A 168 1.85 -7.46 -0.87
C GLY A 168 1.39 -8.79 -0.26
N ASP A 169 1.17 -9.80 -1.09
CA ASP A 169 0.94 -11.19 -0.71
C ASP A 169 2.05 -11.88 0.16
N THR A 170 2.20 -11.47 1.42
CA THR A 170 2.85 -12.21 2.52
C THR A 170 1.81 -12.63 3.56
N LEU A 171 2.16 -13.54 4.48
CA LEU A 171 1.19 -13.98 5.51
C LEU A 171 0.94 -12.87 6.54
N GLU A 172 2.00 -12.15 6.88
CA GLU A 172 2.04 -11.07 7.86
C GLU A 172 1.20 -9.88 7.37
N ASN A 173 1.42 -9.46 6.11
CA ASN A 173 0.61 -8.40 5.49
C ASN A 173 -0.88 -8.78 5.41
N ARG A 174 -1.19 -10.04 5.06
CA ARG A 174 -2.57 -10.53 5.04
C ARG A 174 -3.21 -10.46 6.43
N ALA A 175 -2.48 -10.79 7.49
CA ALA A 175 -2.99 -10.70 8.85
C ALA A 175 -3.31 -9.24 9.23
N MET A 176 -2.43 -8.30 8.90
CA MET A 176 -2.66 -6.87 9.10
C MET A 176 -3.88 -6.37 8.33
N ALA A 177 -3.96 -6.65 7.02
CA ALA A 177 -5.06 -6.18 6.20
C ALA A 177 -6.42 -6.76 6.61
N LEU A 178 -6.45 -8.04 7.01
CA LEU A 178 -7.68 -8.67 7.52
C LEU A 178 -8.11 -8.15 8.90
N ALA A 179 -7.23 -7.47 9.64
CA ALA A 179 -7.61 -6.82 10.89
C ALA A 179 -8.54 -5.61 10.65
N ILE A 180 -8.41 -4.97 9.49
CA ILE A 180 -9.27 -3.89 8.99
C ILE A 180 -10.44 -4.52 8.21
N PRO A 181 -11.70 -4.46 8.69
CA PRO A 181 -12.81 -5.25 8.15
C PRO A 181 -13.43 -4.62 6.89
N VAL A 182 -12.60 -4.42 5.87
CA VAL A 182 -12.93 -3.84 4.57
C VAL A 182 -12.50 -4.82 3.45
N PRO A 183 -12.90 -4.61 2.18
CA PRO A 183 -12.41 -5.43 1.07
C PRO A 183 -10.88 -5.57 1.07
N LEU A 184 -10.40 -6.78 0.83
CA LEU A 184 -8.99 -7.07 0.58
C LEU A 184 -8.74 -7.17 -0.93
N VAL A 185 -7.86 -6.33 -1.48
CA VAL A 185 -7.41 -6.36 -2.87
C VAL A 185 -5.99 -6.92 -2.94
N LEU A 186 -5.77 -7.93 -3.79
CA LEU A 186 -4.47 -8.55 -4.03
C LEU A 186 -3.97 -8.29 -5.47
N GLY A 187 -2.65 -8.18 -5.62
CA GLY A 187 -1.98 -8.12 -6.91
C GLY A 187 -1.90 -6.71 -7.52
N LEU A 188 -2.27 -5.67 -6.77
CA LEU A 188 -2.10 -4.28 -7.22
C LEU A 188 -0.62 -3.92 -7.34
N GLU A 189 0.17 -4.41 -6.39
CA GLU A 189 1.61 -4.24 -6.32
C GLU A 189 2.38 -4.96 -7.44
N GLU A 190 1.76 -5.93 -8.12
CA GLU A 190 2.36 -6.54 -9.34
C GLU A 190 2.11 -5.70 -10.59
N MET A 191 1.17 -4.75 -10.52
CA MET A 191 0.76 -3.93 -11.67
C MET A 191 1.36 -2.53 -11.63
N VAL A 192 1.88 -2.12 -10.48
CA VAL A 192 2.32 -0.77 -10.19
C VAL A 192 3.73 -0.82 -9.61
N ASP A 193 4.66 -0.16 -10.29
CA ASP A 193 6.07 -0.12 -9.91
C ASP A 193 6.39 1.14 -9.09
N GLY A 194 7.47 1.09 -8.30
CA GLY A 194 8.00 2.24 -7.57
C GLY A 194 7.14 2.73 -6.40
N THR A 195 6.27 1.88 -5.83
CA THR A 195 5.47 2.24 -4.64
C THR A 195 6.27 2.11 -3.35
N LEU A 196 5.95 2.94 -2.35
CA LEU A 196 6.56 2.84 -1.01
C LEU A 196 6.30 1.45 -0.40
N GLN A 197 5.09 0.90 -0.57
CA GLN A 197 4.73 -0.42 -0.08
C GLN A 197 5.60 -1.54 -0.71
N ASP A 198 5.90 -1.44 -2.01
CA ASP A 198 6.75 -2.43 -2.68
C ASP A 198 8.19 -2.33 -2.19
N TYR A 199 8.72 -1.12 -2.08
CA TYR A 199 10.05 -0.85 -1.54
C TYR A 199 10.25 -1.42 -0.13
N LEU A 200 9.36 -1.08 0.81
CA LEU A 200 9.41 -1.57 2.19
C LEU A 200 9.30 -3.11 2.23
N GLY A 201 8.39 -3.66 1.43
CA GLY A 201 8.20 -5.10 1.35
C GLY A 201 9.41 -5.85 0.78
N SER A 202 10.16 -5.25 -0.14
CA SER A 202 11.40 -5.83 -0.67
C SER A 202 12.50 -5.93 0.41
N ARG A 203 12.47 -5.03 1.41
CA ARG A 203 13.34 -5.02 2.59
C ARG A 203 12.82 -5.90 3.74
N GLY A 204 11.75 -6.67 3.52
CA GLY A 204 11.18 -7.56 4.53
C GLY A 204 10.28 -6.88 5.56
N VAL A 205 9.94 -5.60 5.38
CA VAL A 205 9.03 -4.87 6.26
C VAL A 205 7.58 -5.24 5.91
N SER A 206 6.75 -5.47 6.92
CA SER A 206 5.33 -5.78 6.72
C SER A 206 4.55 -4.49 6.50
N ALA A 207 4.14 -4.24 5.26
CA ALA A 207 3.49 -3.00 4.84
C ALA A 207 2.15 -3.29 4.16
N ILE A 208 1.13 -2.52 4.53
CA ILE A 208 -0.18 -2.51 3.88
C ILE A 208 -0.57 -1.08 3.50
N THR A 209 -1.32 -0.94 2.43
CA THR A 209 -2.01 0.31 2.10
C THR A 209 -3.48 0.18 2.46
N PHE A 210 -4.03 1.23 3.07
CA PHE A 210 -5.45 1.36 3.35
C PHE A 210 -6.02 2.59 2.66
N GLU A 211 -6.88 2.34 1.69
CA GLU A 211 -7.69 3.34 1.00
C GLU A 211 -8.94 3.58 1.84
N SER A 212 -9.06 4.75 2.45
CA SER A 212 -10.08 5.01 3.48
C SER A 212 -11.38 5.63 2.95
N GLY A 213 -11.44 5.95 1.66
CA GLY A 213 -12.60 6.59 1.04
C GLY A 213 -12.23 7.40 -0.20
N GLN A 214 -13.12 8.33 -0.58
CA GLN A 214 -12.86 9.27 -1.67
C GLN A 214 -12.14 10.53 -1.15
N HIS A 215 -11.29 11.17 -1.97
CA HIS A 215 -10.46 12.33 -1.58
C HIS A 215 -11.17 13.45 -0.78
N LEU A 216 -12.41 13.76 -1.14
CA LEU A 216 -13.21 14.85 -0.58
C LEU A 216 -14.26 14.36 0.42
N GLU A 217 -14.35 13.05 0.65
CA GLU A 217 -15.32 12.46 1.56
C GLU A 217 -14.90 12.71 3.02
N PRO A 218 -15.67 13.48 3.82
CA PRO A 218 -15.31 13.77 5.22
C PRO A 218 -15.16 12.50 6.07
N GLU A 219 -15.96 11.47 5.77
CA GLU A 219 -15.93 10.17 6.45
C GLU A 219 -14.60 9.42 6.26
N ALA A 220 -13.81 9.76 5.24
CA ALA A 220 -12.50 9.14 5.00
C ALA A 220 -11.54 9.36 6.18
N VAL A 221 -11.67 10.47 6.92
CA VAL A 221 -10.89 10.76 8.13
C VAL A 221 -11.22 9.75 9.22
N GLY A 222 -12.51 9.58 9.55
CA GLY A 222 -12.95 8.66 10.61
C GLY A 222 -12.63 7.20 10.28
N ARG A 223 -12.68 6.83 9.00
CA ARG A 223 -12.29 5.49 8.55
C ARG A 223 -10.78 5.28 8.66
N ALA A 224 -9.96 6.24 8.24
CA ALA A 224 -8.51 6.18 8.41
C ALA A 224 -8.12 6.04 9.89
N GLU A 225 -8.75 6.84 10.76
CA GLU A 225 -8.58 6.75 12.22
C GLU A 225 -8.94 5.36 12.75
N ALA A 226 -10.08 4.81 12.34
CA ALA A 226 -10.48 3.44 12.70
C ALA A 226 -9.46 2.38 12.23
N GLY A 227 -8.87 2.56 11.04
CA GLY A 227 -7.81 1.70 10.52
C GLY A 227 -6.55 1.72 11.41
N ILE A 228 -6.13 2.91 11.85
CA ILE A 228 -5.00 3.07 12.76
C ILE A 228 -5.28 2.35 14.09
N TRP A 229 -6.43 2.59 14.72
CA TRP A 229 -6.80 1.95 15.99
C TRP A 229 -6.78 0.42 15.91
N LEU A 230 -7.34 -0.14 14.84
CA LEU A 230 -7.34 -1.59 14.63
C LEU A 230 -5.93 -2.15 14.46
N LEU A 231 -5.03 -1.45 13.78
CA LEU A 231 -3.64 -1.89 13.62
C LEU A 231 -2.81 -1.70 14.88
N LEU A 232 -3.04 -0.66 15.68
CA LEU A 232 -2.42 -0.53 17.01
C LEU A 232 -2.68 -1.78 17.86
N ALA A 233 -3.91 -2.30 17.84
CA ALA A 233 -4.21 -3.57 18.52
C ALA A 233 -3.63 -4.79 17.79
N ALA A 234 -3.83 -4.91 16.47
CA ALA A 234 -3.45 -6.10 15.72
C ALA A 234 -1.94 -6.37 15.66
N THR A 235 -1.12 -5.32 15.79
CA THR A 235 0.35 -5.42 15.85
C THR A 235 0.89 -5.67 17.26
N GLY A 236 0.02 -5.71 18.27
CA GLY A 236 0.39 -5.99 19.65
C GLY A 236 0.98 -4.79 20.41
N LEU A 237 0.84 -3.57 19.88
CA LEU A 237 1.30 -2.36 20.57
C LEU A 237 0.52 -2.10 21.87
N PHE A 238 -0.71 -2.61 21.98
CA PHE A 238 -1.53 -2.50 23.18
C PHE A 238 -1.93 -3.89 23.71
N PRO A 239 -2.07 -4.03 25.05
CA PRO A 239 -2.73 -5.19 25.63
C PRO A 239 -4.15 -5.38 25.08
N GLU A 240 -4.62 -6.62 25.06
CA GLU A 240 -6.01 -6.91 24.72
C GLU A 240 -6.97 -6.17 25.66
N GLY A 241 -8.03 -5.59 25.11
CA GLY A 241 -9.01 -4.79 25.87
C GLY A 241 -8.53 -3.41 26.33
N ALA A 242 -7.29 -3.00 26.02
CA ALA A 242 -6.78 -1.72 26.52
C ALA A 242 -7.35 -0.49 25.80
N LEU A 243 -7.77 -0.64 24.55
CA LEU A 243 -8.23 0.44 23.69
C LEU A 243 -9.76 0.46 23.57
N PRO A 244 -10.47 1.41 24.21
CA PRO A 244 -11.92 1.54 24.05
C PRO A 244 -12.36 1.88 22.62
N GLU A 245 -11.46 2.47 21.82
CA GLU A 245 -11.71 2.90 20.44
C GLU A 245 -11.92 1.73 19.47
N LEU A 246 -11.52 0.50 19.83
CA LEU A 246 -11.56 -0.67 18.94
C LEU A 246 -12.98 -1.09 18.52
N ALA A 247 -13.92 -1.12 19.45
CA ALA A 247 -15.29 -1.54 19.15
C ALA A 247 -16.01 -0.54 18.22
N PRO A 248 -15.97 0.78 18.48
CA PRO A 248 -16.46 1.79 17.53
C PRO A 248 -15.75 1.73 16.17
N ALA A 249 -14.42 1.63 16.15
CA ALA A 249 -13.63 1.56 14.92
C ALA A 249 -14.04 0.35 14.05
N ARG A 250 -14.16 -0.83 14.66
CA ARG A 250 -14.62 -2.05 13.99
C ARG A 250 -16.04 -1.89 13.45
N LYS A 251 -16.96 -1.33 14.25
CA LYS A 251 -18.34 -1.11 13.84
C LYS A 251 -18.42 -0.18 12.63
N LEU A 252 -17.68 0.93 12.66
CA LEU A 252 -17.62 1.90 11.55
C LEU A 252 -17.19 1.23 10.25
N LEU A 253 -16.08 0.50 10.27
CA LEU A 253 -15.52 -0.11 9.06
C LEU A 253 -16.33 -1.29 8.54
N VAL A 254 -16.92 -2.11 9.43
CA VAL A 254 -17.87 -3.16 9.03
C VAL A 254 -19.11 -2.56 8.36
N GLN A 255 -19.62 -1.45 8.89
CA GLN A 255 -20.78 -0.76 8.29
C GLN A 255 -20.41 -0.16 6.92
N ALA A 256 -19.27 0.52 6.81
CA ALA A 256 -18.79 1.09 5.55
C ALA A 256 -18.52 0.01 4.48
N GLY A 257 -18.03 -1.16 4.88
CA GLY A 257 -17.74 -2.28 3.99
C GLY A 257 -18.92 -3.20 3.69
N ARG A 258 -20.11 -3.01 4.29
CA ARG A 258 -21.20 -4.01 4.31
C ARG A 258 -21.67 -4.48 2.93
N GLN A 259 -21.69 -3.60 1.94
CA GLN A 259 -22.16 -3.90 0.57
C GLN A 259 -21.01 -4.16 -0.41
N LEU A 260 -19.78 -4.19 0.07
CA LEU A 260 -18.59 -4.32 -0.75
C LEU A 260 -18.13 -5.78 -0.82
N PRO A 261 -17.50 -6.19 -1.93
CA PRO A 261 -16.90 -7.52 -2.05
C PRO A 261 -15.81 -7.75 -0.98
N ARG A 262 -15.68 -8.97 -0.44
CA ARG A 262 -14.71 -9.22 0.63
C ARG A 262 -13.27 -9.40 0.17
N SER A 263 -13.06 -10.07 -0.96
CA SER A 263 -11.73 -10.45 -1.43
C SER A 263 -11.67 -10.40 -2.95
N LEU A 264 -10.70 -9.65 -3.45
CA LEU A 264 -10.58 -9.28 -4.85
C LEU A 264 -9.14 -9.45 -5.33
N GLU A 265 -8.98 -9.84 -6.58
CA GLU A 265 -7.68 -9.92 -7.25
C GLU A 265 -7.68 -9.01 -8.47
N ILE A 266 -6.57 -8.31 -8.69
CA ILE A 266 -6.37 -7.47 -9.87
C ILE A 266 -6.16 -8.36 -11.10
N ARG A 267 -6.87 -8.05 -12.18
CA ARG A 267 -6.81 -8.78 -13.46
C ARG A 267 -6.29 -7.94 -14.60
N TYR A 268 -6.44 -6.63 -14.52
CA TYR A 268 -6.01 -5.71 -15.55
C TYR A 268 -5.76 -4.33 -14.97
N ARG A 269 -4.77 -3.64 -15.54
CA ARG A 269 -4.46 -2.24 -15.34
C ARG A 269 -4.56 -1.54 -16.69
N HIS A 270 -5.27 -0.41 -16.74
CA HIS A 270 -5.26 0.49 -17.88
C HIS A 270 -4.23 1.61 -17.64
N PRO A 271 -3.03 1.55 -18.23
CA PRO A 271 -2.06 2.62 -18.08
C PRO A 271 -2.51 3.86 -18.86
N VAL A 272 -2.20 5.04 -18.33
CA VAL A 272 -2.47 6.33 -18.95
C VAL A 272 -1.17 7.11 -19.06
N ARG A 273 -0.93 7.71 -20.22
CA ARG A 273 0.17 8.64 -20.46
C ARG A 273 -0.39 10.06 -20.54
N SER A 274 0.44 11.05 -20.22
CA SER A 274 0.06 12.47 -20.28
C SER A 274 -0.48 12.90 -21.65
N LYS A 275 -0.04 12.24 -22.73
CA LYS A 275 -0.52 12.52 -24.08
C LYS A 275 -1.90 11.90 -24.33
N ASP A 276 -2.33 10.84 -23.66
CA ASP A 276 -3.50 10.08 -24.11
C ASP A 276 -4.82 10.89 -24.11
N ALA A 277 -4.87 12.03 -23.41
CA ALA A 277 -6.11 12.81 -23.21
C ALA A 277 -7.22 11.92 -22.63
N PHE A 278 -6.82 10.99 -21.76
CA PHE A 278 -7.70 10.04 -21.10
C PHE A 278 -8.73 10.76 -20.25
N ARG A 279 -9.99 10.33 -20.36
CA ARG A 279 -11.08 10.77 -19.51
C ARG A 279 -11.92 9.56 -19.11
N MET A 280 -12.06 9.35 -17.81
CA MET A 280 -12.99 8.36 -17.30
C MET A 280 -14.43 8.85 -17.52
N ASN A 281 -15.32 7.97 -18.00
CA ASN A 281 -16.72 8.34 -18.11
C ASN A 281 -17.29 8.58 -16.71
N PRO A 282 -18.15 9.59 -16.50
CA PRO A 282 -18.73 9.86 -15.19
C PRO A 282 -19.63 8.70 -14.72
N GLY A 283 -19.71 8.49 -13.40
CA GLY A 283 -20.64 7.54 -12.77
C GLY A 283 -20.06 6.17 -12.42
N TRP A 284 -18.77 5.92 -12.63
CA TRP A 284 -18.11 4.70 -12.16
C TRP A 284 -17.63 4.87 -10.72
N ALA A 285 -18.10 4.01 -9.82
CA ALA A 285 -17.55 3.89 -8.48
C ALA A 285 -16.58 2.71 -8.41
N ASN A 286 -15.73 2.71 -7.38
CA ASN A 286 -14.98 1.52 -6.99
C ASN A 286 -15.93 0.34 -6.79
N PHE A 287 -15.50 -0.82 -7.26
CA PHE A 287 -16.25 -2.08 -7.23
C PHE A 287 -17.53 -2.13 -8.08
N HIS A 288 -17.84 -1.11 -8.90
CA HIS A 288 -18.94 -1.17 -9.87
C HIS A 288 -18.72 -2.32 -10.85
N ARG A 289 -19.78 -3.11 -11.09
CA ARG A 289 -19.75 -4.23 -12.03
C ARG A 289 -19.73 -3.71 -13.47
N VAL A 290 -18.87 -4.31 -14.29
CA VAL A 290 -18.70 -3.96 -15.70
C VAL A 290 -18.63 -5.24 -16.53
N ARG A 291 -19.25 -5.22 -17.71
CA ARG A 291 -19.20 -6.32 -18.67
C ARG A 291 -18.09 -6.09 -19.68
N ARG A 292 -17.44 -7.17 -20.14
CA ARG A 292 -16.49 -7.11 -21.26
C ARG A 292 -17.13 -6.36 -22.45
N GLY A 293 -16.38 -5.44 -23.03
CA GLY A 293 -16.81 -4.63 -24.18
C GLY A 293 -17.60 -3.38 -23.82
N GLN A 294 -18.00 -3.19 -22.55
CA GLN A 294 -18.66 -1.96 -22.09
C GLN A 294 -17.70 -0.78 -22.14
N VAL A 295 -18.15 0.34 -22.70
CA VAL A 295 -17.36 1.59 -22.73
C VAL A 295 -17.35 2.18 -21.33
N ILE A 296 -16.15 2.45 -20.80
CA ILE A 296 -15.96 2.95 -19.44
C ILE A 296 -15.12 4.22 -19.37
N ALA A 297 -14.36 4.51 -20.42
CA ALA A 297 -13.55 5.72 -20.55
C ALA A 297 -13.41 6.06 -22.05
N GLU A 298 -12.72 7.15 -22.32
CA GLU A 298 -12.33 7.58 -23.66
C GLU A 298 -10.94 8.20 -23.63
N ASP A 299 -10.25 8.15 -24.76
CA ASP A 299 -8.97 8.83 -24.98
C ASP A 299 -8.96 9.48 -26.37
N ARG A 300 -7.81 10.04 -26.78
CA ARG A 300 -7.62 10.63 -28.11
C ARG A 300 -7.92 9.68 -29.28
N ASN A 301 -7.92 8.37 -29.06
CA ASN A 301 -8.17 7.34 -30.07
C ASN A 301 -9.62 6.85 -30.05
N GLY A 302 -10.44 7.34 -29.12
CA GLY A 302 -11.87 7.07 -29.03
C GLY A 302 -12.28 6.28 -27.78
N PRO A 303 -13.39 5.52 -27.84
CA PRO A 303 -13.95 4.82 -26.68
C PRO A 303 -13.07 3.68 -26.16
N ILE A 304 -12.75 3.70 -24.87
CA ILE A 304 -12.05 2.62 -24.16
C ILE A 304 -13.08 1.65 -23.56
N ARG A 305 -12.96 0.38 -23.94
CA ARG A 305 -13.84 -0.70 -23.50
C ARG A 305 -13.18 -1.58 -22.45
N ALA A 306 -13.97 -2.06 -21.50
CA ALA A 306 -13.50 -3.01 -20.50
C ALA A 306 -13.03 -4.31 -21.17
N PRO A 307 -11.76 -4.73 -20.98
CA PRO A 307 -11.21 -5.90 -21.67
C PRO A 307 -11.76 -7.23 -21.13
N VAL A 308 -12.28 -7.21 -19.90
CA VAL A 308 -12.82 -8.37 -19.18
C VAL A 308 -14.08 -8.00 -18.40
N THR A 309 -14.93 -8.99 -18.13
CA THR A 309 -16.05 -8.83 -17.18
C THR A 309 -15.51 -8.91 -15.76
N GLY A 310 -15.92 -7.98 -14.90
CA GLY A 310 -15.45 -7.89 -13.52
C GLY A 310 -16.01 -6.67 -12.82
N ARG A 311 -15.20 -6.05 -11.98
CA ARG A 311 -15.51 -4.77 -11.36
C ARG A 311 -14.40 -3.76 -11.65
N VAL A 312 -14.77 -2.49 -11.83
CA VAL A 312 -13.81 -1.39 -11.94
C VAL A 312 -13.27 -1.05 -10.54
N LEU A 313 -12.01 -0.67 -10.45
CA LEU A 313 -11.34 -0.22 -9.24
C LEU A 313 -10.47 1.01 -9.59
N MET A 314 -10.42 1.97 -8.66
CA MET A 314 -9.68 3.24 -8.73
C MET A 314 -9.87 3.95 -10.09
N PRO A 315 -11.11 4.29 -10.48
CA PRO A 315 -11.35 5.07 -11.68
C PRO A 315 -10.72 6.46 -11.53
N LEU A 316 -9.88 6.85 -12.48
CA LEU A 316 -9.14 8.12 -12.46
C LEU A 316 -10.06 9.29 -12.82
N TYR A 317 -10.52 10.01 -11.80
CA TYR A 317 -11.27 11.25 -11.97
C TYR A 317 -10.46 12.52 -11.68
N GLN A 318 -9.26 12.38 -11.11
CA GLN A 318 -8.38 13.52 -10.91
C GLN A 318 -7.56 13.82 -12.18
N PRO A 319 -7.03 15.05 -12.34
CA PRO A 319 -6.23 15.41 -13.52
C PRO A 319 -4.89 14.68 -13.63
N GLN A 320 -4.30 14.30 -12.50
CA GLN A 320 -2.96 13.70 -12.42
C GLN A 320 -3.04 12.20 -12.09
N GLY A 321 -2.35 11.38 -12.88
CA GLY A 321 -2.22 9.95 -12.61
C GLY A 321 -1.76 9.17 -13.85
N GLU A 322 -1.17 7.99 -13.60
CA GLU A 322 -0.69 7.08 -14.65
C GLU A 322 -1.59 5.85 -14.82
N ASP A 323 -2.66 5.76 -14.04
CA ASP A 323 -3.53 4.60 -13.92
C ASP A 323 -4.97 5.03 -14.15
N GLY A 324 -5.54 4.71 -15.31
CA GLY A 324 -6.89 5.13 -15.66
C GLY A 324 -7.97 4.37 -14.88
N PHE A 325 -7.81 3.05 -14.78
CA PHE A 325 -8.62 2.17 -13.94
C PHE A 325 -7.98 0.78 -13.85
N PHE A 326 -8.43 0.00 -12.87
CA PHE A 326 -8.14 -1.41 -12.75
C PHE A 326 -9.40 -2.25 -12.93
N MET A 327 -9.25 -3.48 -13.43
CA MET A 327 -10.30 -4.49 -13.37
C MET A 327 -9.97 -5.52 -12.31
N VAL A 328 -10.91 -5.75 -11.41
CA VAL A 328 -10.81 -6.76 -10.34
C VAL A 328 -11.87 -7.84 -10.48
N ARG A 329 -11.56 -9.02 -9.92
CA ARG A 329 -12.51 -10.13 -9.79
C ARG A 329 -12.57 -10.60 -8.34
N GLU A 330 -13.75 -10.99 -7.89
CA GLU A 330 -13.91 -11.67 -6.61
C GLU A 330 -13.31 -13.07 -6.65
N PHE A 331 -12.73 -13.50 -5.53
CA PHE A 331 -12.30 -14.87 -5.35
C PHE A 331 -12.77 -15.40 -3.99
N HIS A 332 -12.94 -16.71 -3.90
CA HIS A 332 -13.46 -17.34 -2.69
C HIS A 332 -12.42 -17.31 -1.55
N PRO A 333 -12.77 -16.90 -0.31
CA PRO A 333 -11.84 -16.85 0.83
C PRO A 333 -11.15 -18.18 1.17
N PHE A 334 -11.71 -19.31 0.72
CA PHE A 334 -11.06 -20.63 0.76
C PHE A 334 -9.62 -20.58 0.25
N TRP A 335 -9.36 -19.83 -0.83
CA TRP A 335 -8.03 -19.73 -1.42
C TRP A 335 -7.02 -19.04 -0.49
N LEU A 336 -7.45 -18.13 0.40
CA LEU A 336 -6.57 -17.56 1.43
C LEU A 336 -6.17 -18.61 2.45
N ASN A 337 -7.12 -19.43 2.89
CA ASN A 337 -6.88 -20.50 3.84
C ASN A 337 -5.99 -21.61 3.25
N LEU A 338 -6.28 -22.04 2.03
CA LEU A 338 -5.45 -23.02 1.32
C LEU A 338 -4.02 -22.49 1.14
N SER A 339 -3.87 -21.24 0.67
CA SER A 339 -2.58 -20.57 0.55
C SER A 339 -1.82 -20.55 1.89
N ARG A 340 -2.50 -20.23 2.99
CA ARG A 340 -1.91 -20.25 4.35
C ARG A 340 -1.41 -21.65 4.73
N ILE A 341 -2.20 -22.69 4.48
CA ILE A 341 -1.83 -24.09 4.79
C ILE A 341 -0.58 -24.48 3.97
N LEU A 342 -0.61 -24.27 2.65
CA LEU A 342 0.49 -24.64 1.75
C LEU A 342 1.80 -23.92 2.12
N ARG A 343 1.74 -22.62 2.45
CA ARG A 343 2.92 -21.83 2.85
C ARG A 343 3.46 -22.20 4.24
N ARG A 344 2.62 -22.67 5.16
CA ARG A 344 3.05 -23.21 6.47
C ARG A 344 3.71 -24.57 6.32
N ALA A 345 3.17 -25.42 5.45
CA ALA A 345 3.73 -26.73 5.10
C ALA A 345 5.00 -26.66 4.24
N ARG A 346 5.46 -25.45 3.87
CA ARG A 346 6.67 -25.22 3.06
C ARG A 346 6.65 -25.96 1.71
N VAL A 347 5.47 -26.10 1.09
CA VAL A 347 5.28 -26.78 -0.21
C VAL A 347 6.07 -26.08 -1.33
N ASP A 348 6.37 -24.80 -1.16
CA ASP A 348 7.27 -24.05 -2.04
C ASP A 348 8.66 -24.67 -2.19
N ARG A 349 9.15 -25.42 -1.20
CA ARG A 349 10.44 -26.12 -1.32
C ARG A 349 10.42 -27.20 -2.39
N ALA A 350 9.26 -27.78 -2.68
CA ALA A 350 9.09 -28.86 -3.66
C ALA A 350 8.62 -28.38 -5.04
N ILE A 351 8.19 -27.11 -5.19
CA ILE A 351 7.55 -26.63 -6.42
C ILE A 351 8.47 -26.66 -7.65
N HIS A 352 9.78 -26.59 -7.45
CA HIS A 352 10.79 -26.68 -8.51
C HIS A 352 10.92 -28.07 -9.15
N TRP A 353 10.26 -29.10 -8.58
CA TRP A 353 10.15 -30.42 -9.21
C TRP A 353 9.02 -30.51 -10.22
N PHE A 354 8.14 -29.50 -10.29
CA PHE A 354 7.04 -29.50 -11.25
C PHE A 354 7.57 -29.23 -12.68
N PRO A 355 6.98 -29.88 -13.71
CA PRO A 355 7.40 -29.69 -15.09
C PRO A 355 7.40 -28.21 -15.50
N GLY A 356 8.53 -27.75 -16.04
CA GLY A 356 8.70 -26.37 -16.51
C GLY A 356 9.02 -25.35 -15.43
N ILE A 357 9.20 -25.73 -14.16
CA ILE A 357 9.61 -24.82 -13.07
C ILE A 357 11.04 -25.14 -12.66
N ARG A 358 11.91 -24.14 -12.57
CA ARG A 358 13.29 -24.28 -12.07
C ARG A 358 13.63 -23.14 -11.13
N LYS A 359 14.58 -23.36 -10.21
CA LYS A 359 15.16 -22.29 -9.40
C LYS A 359 16.13 -21.48 -10.26
N ASP A 360 16.13 -20.18 -10.05
CA ASP A 360 17.21 -19.33 -10.54
C ASP A 360 18.51 -19.69 -9.77
N PRO A 361 19.62 -19.99 -10.46
CA PRO A 361 20.86 -20.42 -9.82
C PRO A 361 21.57 -19.28 -9.08
N GLU A 362 21.34 -18.03 -9.46
CA GLU A 362 22.02 -16.85 -8.91
C GLU A 362 21.17 -16.12 -7.87
N ARG A 363 19.83 -16.22 -7.98
CA ARG A 363 18.89 -15.46 -7.14
C ARG A 363 18.00 -16.36 -6.28
N PRO A 364 18.30 -16.47 -4.97
CA PRO A 364 17.44 -17.18 -4.03
C PRO A 364 16.00 -16.63 -4.03
N GLY A 365 15.01 -17.51 -4.04
CA GLY A 365 13.59 -17.12 -4.03
C GLY A 365 12.99 -16.74 -5.39
N VAL A 366 13.79 -16.81 -6.46
CA VAL A 366 13.32 -16.65 -7.85
C VAL A 366 13.12 -18.02 -8.50
N LEU A 367 12.00 -18.17 -9.22
CA LEU A 367 11.72 -19.33 -10.05
C LEU A 367 11.55 -18.91 -11.51
N LEU A 368 12.10 -19.72 -12.39
CA LEU A 368 11.96 -19.62 -13.84
C LEU A 368 10.88 -20.62 -14.28
N VAL A 369 9.82 -20.11 -14.92
CA VAL A 369 8.67 -20.90 -15.36
C VAL A 369 8.60 -20.89 -16.88
N ASN A 370 8.88 -22.02 -17.51
CA ASN A 370 8.74 -22.20 -18.94
C ASN A 370 7.25 -22.31 -19.31
N ARG A 371 6.73 -21.33 -20.05
CA ARG A 371 5.31 -21.20 -20.39
C ARG A 371 4.80 -22.26 -21.37
N ARG A 372 5.68 -22.93 -22.11
CA ARG A 372 5.33 -24.01 -23.03
C ARG A 372 5.11 -25.34 -22.30
N VAL A 373 5.85 -25.55 -21.21
CA VAL A 373 5.84 -26.80 -20.44
C VAL A 373 4.95 -26.69 -19.20
N ALA A 374 5.00 -25.56 -18.52
CA ALA A 374 4.22 -25.32 -17.32
C ALA A 374 2.73 -25.23 -17.70
N ARG A 375 1.94 -26.14 -17.13
CA ARG A 375 0.48 -26.15 -17.34
C ARG A 375 -0.16 -24.85 -16.82
N TRP A 376 -1.35 -24.53 -17.33
CA TRP A 376 -2.09 -23.31 -16.99
C TRP A 376 -2.33 -23.13 -15.47
N TYR A 377 -2.40 -24.21 -14.69
CA TYR A 377 -2.55 -24.16 -13.23
C TYR A 377 -1.26 -23.85 -12.48
N ALA A 378 -0.08 -23.98 -13.11
CA ALA A 378 1.21 -23.79 -12.43
C ALA A 378 1.33 -22.38 -11.86
N LEU A 379 0.89 -21.37 -12.61
CA LEU A 379 0.89 -19.99 -12.14
C LEU A 379 -0.08 -19.77 -10.97
N GLN A 380 -1.26 -20.40 -11.01
CA GLN A 380 -2.23 -20.32 -9.93
C GLN A 380 -1.68 -20.95 -8.64
N LEU A 381 -1.01 -22.10 -8.76
CA LEU A 381 -0.34 -22.75 -7.64
C LEU A 381 0.82 -21.90 -7.09
N LEU A 382 1.61 -21.29 -7.97
CA LEU A 382 2.70 -20.38 -7.60
C LEU A 382 2.18 -19.16 -6.83
N HIS A 383 1.06 -18.55 -7.25
CA HIS A 383 0.41 -17.49 -6.50
C HIS A 383 -0.06 -17.97 -5.11
N LEU A 384 -0.64 -19.18 -5.00
CA LEU A 384 -1.00 -19.76 -3.70
C LEU A 384 0.22 -19.92 -2.77
N LEU A 385 1.40 -20.19 -3.34
CA LEU A 385 2.67 -20.30 -2.61
C LEU A 385 3.36 -18.95 -2.36
N GLY A 386 2.84 -17.86 -2.93
CA GLY A 386 3.34 -16.49 -2.71
C GLY A 386 4.41 -16.06 -3.68
N PHE A 387 4.60 -16.81 -4.78
CA PHE A 387 5.35 -16.34 -5.92
C PHE A 387 4.46 -15.40 -6.75
N ARG A 388 5.08 -14.37 -7.32
CA ARG A 388 4.42 -13.33 -8.10
C ARG A 388 5.12 -13.14 -9.41
N ARG A 389 4.41 -12.64 -10.40
CA ARG A 389 5.00 -12.36 -11.70
C ARG A 389 5.92 -11.16 -11.58
N HIS A 390 7.17 -11.31 -12.03
CA HIS A 390 8.13 -10.22 -12.10
C HIS A 390 8.35 -9.75 -13.53
N ARG A 391 8.71 -10.67 -14.42
CA ARG A 391 8.98 -10.35 -15.83
C ARG A 391 8.61 -11.52 -16.73
N ALA A 392 8.21 -11.20 -17.96
CA ALA A 392 8.06 -12.20 -19.02
C ALA A 392 9.13 -11.91 -20.08
N GLU A 393 10.00 -12.87 -20.34
CA GLU A 393 11.04 -12.81 -21.38
C GLU A 393 10.81 -13.99 -22.33
N GLY A 394 10.18 -13.71 -23.48
CA GLY A 394 9.79 -14.74 -24.44
C GLY A 394 8.91 -15.84 -23.81
N ASP A 395 9.41 -17.08 -23.88
CA ASP A 395 8.75 -18.27 -23.32
C ASP A 395 9.01 -18.49 -21.82
N GLN A 396 9.82 -17.66 -21.18
CA GLN A 396 10.11 -17.75 -19.76
C GLN A 396 9.35 -16.68 -18.97
N LEU A 397 8.70 -17.12 -17.91
CA LEU A 397 8.09 -16.28 -16.90
C LEU A 397 8.96 -16.34 -15.64
N VAL A 398 9.50 -15.19 -15.24
CA VAL A 398 10.25 -15.05 -14.00
C VAL A 398 9.24 -14.73 -12.90
N VAL A 399 9.16 -15.60 -11.90
CA VAL A 399 8.35 -15.36 -10.71
C VAL A 399 9.25 -15.24 -9.49
N LEU A 400 8.93 -14.32 -8.59
CA LEU A 400 9.70 -14.08 -7.38
C LEU A 400 8.81 -14.18 -6.16
N ARG A 401 9.41 -14.55 -5.04
CA ARG A 401 8.77 -14.51 -3.73
C ARG A 401 9.58 -13.58 -2.84
N ARG A 402 8.89 -12.65 -2.19
CA ARG A 402 9.55 -11.72 -1.26
C ARG A 402 10.21 -12.49 -0.11
N PRO A 403 11.33 -11.96 0.43
CA PRO A 403 11.87 -12.46 1.68
C PRO A 403 10.77 -12.45 2.74
N ARG A 404 10.71 -13.50 3.56
CA ARG A 404 10.01 -13.37 4.84
C ARG A 404 10.77 -12.33 5.66
N ALA A 405 10.09 -11.54 6.50
CA ALA A 405 10.76 -10.76 7.53
C ALA A 405 11.75 -11.69 8.25
N VAL A 406 13.05 -11.50 8.00
CA VAL A 406 14.09 -12.32 8.61
C VAL A 406 14.20 -11.80 10.04
N ARG A 407 13.78 -12.61 11.00
CA ARG A 407 14.22 -12.42 12.38
C ARG A 407 15.75 -12.55 12.37
N SER A 408 16.46 -11.49 12.68
CA SER A 408 17.81 -11.58 13.23
C SER A 408 17.72 -12.19 14.63
N MET A 409 17.40 -13.49 14.70
CA MET A 409 17.83 -14.34 15.80
C MET A 409 19.20 -14.89 15.41
N GLU A 410 20.21 -14.04 15.47
CA GLU A 410 21.63 -14.41 15.54
C GLU A 410 22.43 -13.12 15.78
N ARG A 411 22.49 -12.73 17.06
CA ARG A 411 23.72 -12.44 17.81
C ARG A 411 23.40 -12.37 19.30
#